data_AF-F3ABL6-F1
#
_entry.id   AF-F3ABL6-F1
#
_cell.length_a   1.000
_cell.length_b   1.000
_cell.length_c   1.000
_cell.angle_alpha   90.00
_cell.angle_beta   90.00
_cell.angle_gamma   90.00
#
_symmetry.space_group_name_H-M   'P 1'
#
loop_
_entity.id
_entity.type
_entity.pdbx_description
1 polymer ?
#
loop_
_entity_poly.entity_id
_entity_poly.type
_entity_poly.pdbx_seq_one_letter_code
_entity_poly.pdbx_strand_id
1 'polypeptide(L)'
;MQQTMEQEIKKQMEMLYPNSPDHLYNKMQVEFYSCNYEKKSLTFRFPIQRWELNHMSTIHGGIIAAAIDTTCGAIVRNVSGSKIIPTINLNINYLSPGLPR
;
A
#
# COMPACT_ATOMS: atom_id res chain seq x y z
N MET A 1 14.65 16.06 5.96
CA MET A 1 13.50 15.96 5.01
C MET A 1 13.36 14.54 4.47
N GLN A 2 14.29 14.01 3.69
CA GLN A 2 14.23 12.61 3.21
C GLN A 2 14.17 11.58 4.35
N GLN A 3 15.15 11.60 5.27
CA GLN A 3 15.17 10.69 6.42
C GLN A 3 13.93 10.84 7.30
N THR A 4 13.43 12.08 7.45
CA THR A 4 12.22 12.39 8.21
C THR A 4 10.98 11.73 7.59
N MET A 5 10.80 11.84 6.26
CA MET A 5 9.70 11.20 5.55
C MET A 5 9.76 9.68 5.68
N GLU A 6 10.95 9.09 5.54
CA GLU A 6 11.13 7.65 5.71
C GLU A 6 10.79 7.17 7.13
N GLN A 7 11.27 7.88 8.16
CA GLN A 7 10.95 7.57 9.55
C GLN A 7 9.45 7.68 9.84
N GLU A 8 8.81 8.73 9.34
CA GLU A 8 7.37 8.94 9.54
C GLU A 8 6.54 7.85 8.84
N ILE A 9 6.91 7.45 7.62
CA ILE A 9 6.24 6.34 6.91
C ILE A 9 6.39 5.03 7.71
N LYS A 10 7.59 4.69 8.15
CA LYS A 10 7.82 3.46 8.93
C LYS A 10 7.02 3.45 10.22
N LYS A 11 7.04 4.56 10.96
CA LYS A 11 6.24 4.72 12.18
C LYS A 11 4.74 4.60 11.91
N GLN A 12 4.26 5.18 10.81
CA GLN A 12 2.85 5.07 10.41
C GLN A 12 2.47 3.63 10.08
N MET A 13 3.34 2.88 9.40
CA MET A 13 3.11 1.45 9.16
C MET A 13 2.98 0.69 10.49
N GLU A 14 3.89 0.91 11.45
CA GLU A 14 3.82 0.28 12.77
C GLU A 14 2.55 0.64 13.55
N MET A 15 2.07 1.88 13.45
CA MET A 15 0.90 2.35 14.19
C MET A 15 -0.43 2.01 13.53
N LEU A 16 -0.52 2.12 12.20
CA LEU A 16 -1.76 1.98 11.43
C LEU A 16 -1.99 0.56 10.94
N TYR A 17 -0.95 -0.28 10.93
CA TYR A 17 -1.09 -1.70 10.61
C TYR A 17 -1.14 -2.44 11.94
N PRO A 18 -2.34 -2.60 12.54
CA PRO A 18 -2.45 -3.19 13.86
C PRO A 18 -1.76 -4.55 13.85
N ASN A 19 -1.06 -4.91 14.92
CA ASN A 19 -0.38 -6.19 15.06
C ASN A 19 -1.39 -7.34 15.28
N SER A 20 -2.26 -7.55 14.30
CA SER A 20 -3.29 -8.56 14.25
C SER A 20 -3.11 -9.35 12.94
N PRO A 21 -2.85 -10.66 13.01
CA PRO A 21 -2.52 -11.47 11.83
C PRO A 21 -3.65 -11.48 10.78
N ASP A 22 -4.90 -11.27 11.20
CA ASP A 22 -6.06 -11.27 10.31
C ASP A 22 -6.37 -9.90 9.68
N HIS A 23 -5.68 -8.84 10.12
CA HIS A 23 -5.88 -7.51 9.55
C HIS A 23 -5.36 -7.47 8.10
N LEU A 24 -6.12 -6.81 7.21
CA LEU A 24 -5.86 -6.77 5.77
C LEU A 24 -4.39 -6.47 5.43
N TYR A 25 -3.82 -5.41 6.02
CA TYR A 25 -2.43 -5.01 5.75
C TYR A 25 -1.39 -6.05 6.17
N ASN A 26 -1.61 -6.77 7.27
CA ASN A 26 -0.71 -7.85 7.65
C ASN A 26 -0.89 -9.06 6.75
N LYS A 27 -2.12 -9.39 6.38
CA LYS A 27 -2.40 -10.47 5.43
C LYS A 27 -1.80 -10.19 4.06
N MET A 28 -1.73 -8.93 3.63
CA MET A 28 -1.09 -8.51 2.38
C MET A 28 0.43 -8.32 2.47
N GLN A 29 1.02 -8.51 3.67
CA GLN A 29 2.44 -8.33 3.94
C GLN A 29 3.02 -7.02 3.37
N VAL A 30 2.38 -5.88 3.67
CA VAL A 30 2.82 -4.58 3.13
C VAL A 30 4.23 -4.24 3.64
N GLU A 31 5.14 -3.99 2.71
CA GLU A 31 6.54 -3.65 2.98
C GLU A 31 6.89 -2.24 2.49
N PHE A 32 7.64 -1.50 3.31
CA PHE A 32 8.30 -0.29 2.85
C PHE A 32 9.44 -0.66 1.90
N TYR A 33 9.44 -0.11 0.69
CA TYR A 33 10.55 -0.29 -0.25
C TYR A 33 11.40 0.97 -0.37
N SER A 34 10.80 2.11 -0.70
CA SER A 34 11.52 3.38 -0.81
C SER A 34 10.58 4.59 -0.77
N CYS A 35 11.13 5.78 -0.53
CA CYS A 35 10.46 7.03 -0.75
C CYS A 35 11.43 8.09 -1.27
N ASN A 36 10.91 9.15 -1.88
CA ASN A 36 11.69 10.32 -2.28
C ASN A 36 10.92 11.59 -1.94
N TYR A 37 11.54 12.42 -1.10
CA TYR A 37 10.94 13.65 -0.59
C TYR A 37 10.75 14.70 -1.68
N GLU A 38 11.77 14.96 -2.49
CA GLU A 38 11.72 15.99 -3.54
C GLU A 38 10.71 15.63 -4.63
N LYS A 39 10.69 14.36 -5.05
CA LYS A 39 9.76 13.82 -6.05
C LYS A 39 8.38 13.53 -5.47
N LYS A 40 8.19 13.65 -4.15
CA LYS A 40 6.93 13.32 -3.45
C LYS A 40 6.43 11.92 -3.81
N SER A 41 7.31 10.94 -3.79
CA SER A 41 7.00 9.56 -4.17
C SER A 41 7.20 8.58 -3.02
N LEU A 42 6.38 7.53 -2.99
CA LEU A 42 6.47 6.38 -2.09
C LEU A 42 6.30 5.11 -2.91
N THR A 43 7.08 4.10 -2.57
CA THR A 43 6.95 2.77 -3.12
C THR A 43 6.81 1.77 -1.98
N PHE A 44 5.68 1.07 -1.99
CA PHE A 44 5.45 -0.12 -1.20
C PHE A 44 5.62 -1.37 -2.04
N ARG A 45 5.93 -2.47 -1.38
CA ARG A 45 5.92 -3.81 -1.95
C ARG A 45 4.83 -4.62 -1.26
N PHE A 46 4.12 -5.40 -2.07
CA PHE A 46 3.05 -6.30 -1.63
C PHE A 46 3.39 -7.68 -2.20
N PRO A 47 4.11 -8.53 -1.46
CA PRO A 47 4.38 -9.91 -1.89
C PRO A 47 3.06 -10.66 -2.07
N ILE A 48 2.88 -11.33 -3.20
CA ILE A 48 1.61 -12.02 -3.52
C ILE A 48 1.42 -13.21 -2.58
N GLN A 49 0.29 -13.22 -1.88
CA GLN A 49 -0.08 -14.31 -0.98
C GLN A 49 -1.08 -15.26 -1.65
N ARG A 50 -1.04 -16.54 -1.27
CA ARG A 50 -1.92 -17.57 -1.87
C ARG A 50 -3.41 -17.24 -1.73
N TRP A 51 -3.81 -16.60 -0.64
CA TRP A 51 -5.21 -16.26 -0.37
C TRP A 51 -5.73 -15.12 -1.24
N GLU A 52 -4.84 -14.35 -1.88
CA GLU A 52 -5.18 -13.20 -2.72
C GLU A 52 -5.55 -13.60 -4.15
N LEU A 53 -5.32 -14.88 -4.50
CA LEU A 53 -5.55 -15.39 -5.84
C LEU A 53 -7.03 -15.62 -6.10
N ASN A 54 -7.48 -15.27 -7.30
CA ASN A 54 -8.81 -15.59 -7.80
C ASN A 54 -8.85 -17.02 -8.38
N HIS A 55 -10.02 -17.43 -8.90
CA HIS A 55 -10.22 -18.75 -9.51
C HIS A 55 -9.35 -19.03 -10.75
N MET A 56 -8.71 -18.00 -11.33
CA MET A 56 -7.75 -18.13 -12.43
C MET A 56 -6.29 -18.21 -11.95
N SER A 57 -6.04 -18.33 -10.64
CA SER A 57 -4.69 -18.31 -10.04
C SER A 57 -3.90 -17.03 -10.32
N THR A 58 -4.60 -15.91 -10.50
CA THR A 58 -4.02 -14.57 -10.63
C THR A 58 -4.48 -13.71 -9.46
N ILE A 59 -3.76 -12.65 -9.13
CA ILE A 59 -4.17 -11.76 -8.02
C ILE A 59 -5.57 -11.18 -8.28
N HIS A 60 -6.44 -11.25 -7.28
CA HIS A 60 -7.78 -10.69 -7.35
C HIS A 60 -7.70 -9.17 -7.52
N GLY A 61 -8.48 -8.60 -8.46
CA GLY A 61 -8.43 -7.17 -8.76
C GLY A 61 -8.69 -6.29 -7.53
N GLY A 62 -9.61 -6.69 -6.66
CA GLY A 62 -9.86 -6.00 -5.38
C GLY A 62 -8.64 -5.92 -4.45
N ILE A 63 -7.70 -6.88 -4.51
CA ILE A 63 -6.47 -6.83 -3.71
C ILE A 63 -5.49 -5.83 -4.31
N ILE A 64 -5.34 -5.80 -5.64
CA ILE A 64 -4.58 -4.73 -6.32
C ILE A 64 -5.17 -3.36 -5.96
N ALA A 65 -6.51 -3.22 -5.98
CA ALA A 65 -7.17 -1.98 -5.64
C ALA A 65 -6.86 -1.54 -4.20
N ALA A 66 -6.91 -2.46 -3.24
CA ALA A 66 -6.53 -2.18 -1.86
C ALA A 66 -5.06 -1.75 -1.73
N ALA A 67 -4.13 -2.38 -2.45
CA ALA A 67 -2.72 -2.01 -2.45
C ALA A 67 -2.49 -0.60 -3.01
N ILE A 68 -3.16 -0.26 -4.12
CA ILE A 68 -3.11 1.08 -4.73
C ILE A 68 -3.70 2.12 -3.78
N ASP A 69 -4.89 1.87 -3.24
CA ASP A 69 -5.57 2.77 -2.30
C ASP A 69 -4.71 3.06 -1.06
N THR A 70 -4.15 2.01 -0.46
CA THR A 70 -3.26 2.11 0.71
C THR A 70 -2.03 2.96 0.39
N THR A 71 -1.41 2.74 -0.77
CA THR A 71 -0.20 3.47 -1.18
C THR A 71 -0.51 4.95 -1.43
N CYS A 72 -1.63 5.25 -2.11
CA CYS A 72 -2.12 6.61 -2.33
C CYS A 72 -2.37 7.35 -1.01
N GLY A 73 -3.08 6.71 -0.07
CA GLY A 73 -3.30 7.28 1.25
C GLY A 73 -1.98 7.58 1.98
N ALA A 74 -1.06 6.62 2.00
CA ALA A 74 0.23 6.79 2.67
C ALA A 74 1.05 7.96 2.11
N ILE A 75 1.14 8.11 0.78
CA ILE A 75 1.89 9.24 0.20
C ILE A 75 1.19 10.58 0.46
N VAL A 76 -0.15 10.65 0.30
CA VAL A 76 -0.90 11.90 0.50
C VAL A 76 -0.78 12.37 1.94
N ARG A 77 -0.86 11.47 2.93
CA ARG A 77 -0.62 11.81 4.34
C ARG A 77 0.74 12.46 4.55
N ASN A 78 1.79 11.87 3.98
CA ASN A 78 3.17 12.34 4.19
C ASN A 78 3.47 13.66 3.47
N VAL A 79 2.88 13.88 2.30
CA VAL A 79 3.10 15.10 1.51
C VAL A 79 2.23 16.26 2.01
N SER A 80 1.01 15.98 2.47
CA SER A 80 0.06 17.02 2.94
C SER A 80 0.15 17.33 4.43
N GLY A 81 0.71 16.42 5.24
CA GLY A 81 0.64 16.48 6.71
C GLY A 81 -0.77 16.23 7.28
N SER A 82 -1.76 15.90 6.44
CA SER A 82 -3.14 15.70 6.88
C SER A 82 -3.31 14.35 7.58
N LYS A 83 -3.99 14.37 8.73
CA LYS A 83 -4.26 13.15 9.49
C LYS A 83 -5.46 12.34 8.98
N ILE A 84 -6.36 12.99 8.25
CA ILE A 84 -7.59 12.40 7.70
C ILE A 84 -7.51 12.53 6.18
N ILE A 85 -7.57 11.40 5.49
CA ILE A 85 -7.28 11.27 4.06
C ILE A 85 -8.27 10.27 3.43
N PRO A 86 -9.55 10.64 3.31
CA PRO A 86 -10.55 9.75 2.72
C PRO A 86 -10.34 9.65 1.21
N THR A 87 -10.37 8.44 0.67
CA THR A 87 -10.47 8.22 -0.77
C THR A 87 -11.88 8.57 -1.23
N ILE A 88 -12.01 9.65 -2.01
CA ILE A 88 -13.30 10.08 -2.56
C ILE A 88 -13.63 9.30 -3.84
N ASN A 89 -12.62 9.05 -4.67
CA ASN A 89 -12.74 8.30 -5.91
C ASN A 89 -11.45 7.57 -6.23
N LEU A 90 -11.57 6.34 -6.74
CA LEU A 90 -10.47 5.55 -7.25
C LEU A 90 -10.93 4.84 -8.52
N ASN A 91 -10.23 5.06 -9.63
CA ASN A 91 -10.44 4.36 -10.90
C ASN A 91 -9.20 3.55 -11.26
N ILE A 92 -9.39 2.29 -11.64
CA ILE A 92 -8.29 1.37 -11.96
C ILE A 92 -8.59 0.68 -13.28
N ASN A 93 -7.61 0.70 -14.17
CA ASN A 93 -7.60 -0.09 -15.41
C ASN A 93 -6.61 -1.23 -15.26
N TYR A 94 -7.09 -2.47 -15.33
CA TYR A 94 -6.25 -3.67 -15.24
C TYR A 94 -5.71 -4.03 -16.63
N LEU A 95 -4.41 -3.83 -16.84
CA LEU A 95 -3.79 -4.00 -18.15
C LEU A 95 -3.32 -5.44 -18.43
N SER A 96 -3.00 -6.19 -17.37
CA SER A 96 -2.51 -7.57 -17.46
C SER A 96 -2.74 -8.32 -16.15
N PRO A 97 -2.79 -9.66 -16.15
CA PRO A 97 -2.92 -10.45 -14.93
C PRO A 97 -1.66 -10.35 -14.06
N GLY A 98 -1.84 -10.15 -12.75
CA GLY A 98 -0.76 -10.26 -11.78
C GLY A 98 -0.53 -11.72 -11.40
N LEU A 99 0.58 -12.29 -11.87
CA LEU A 99 0.97 -13.67 -11.61
C LEU A 99 1.78 -13.77 -10.30
N PRO A 100 1.54 -14.80 -9.45
CA PRO A 100 2.43 -15.09 -8.34
C PRO A 100 3.84 -15.38 -8.88
N ARG A 101 4.87 -14.80 -8.27
CA ARG A 101 6.28 -15.02 -8.59
C ARG A 101 7.01 -15.58 -7.38
#